data_AF-A0A930ITP4-F1
#
_entry.id   AF-A0A930ITP4-F1
#
_cell.length_a   1.000
_cell.length_b   1.000
_cell.length_c   1.000
_cell.angle_alpha   90.00
_cell.angle_beta   90.00
_cell.angle_gamma   90.00
#
_symmetry.space_group_name_H-M   'P 1'
#
loop_
_entity.id
_entity.type
_entity.pdbx_description
1 polymer ?
#
loop_
_entity_poly.entity_id
_entity_poly.type
_entity_poly.pdbx_seq_one_letter_code
_entity_poly.pdbx_strand_id
1 'polypeptide(L)'
;MIKFHDVKTTDRELIQSYTLCGDRMNCDLSFANIISWRFLYNTQIAEVDGFLVFRFYTGHHLAYMAPVWKCKWDEAMRERFAAVIKQMRDDAITLGHPFLMLGVCSYMVSVLEETFPDTFFIKPDRDHFDYIYTREKLATLSGKKLQGKRNHCNKFRKSYPNYEYRPLTKEMIPECIAVEENWRAVTKEDNEDTEELSEELRSMTRVFDLWDEIGAIGGTIWVDGKLIAFTFGCPITDKVFDVCVEKADTAYEGAFSIINQEFAQHLPEQYEYMNREEDLGIEGLRYAKLSYKPDILLEKSVVMEKYPLAQEETQEQIKEETIALWRDTFHDADPFIQLYFSRVFKPEYNIICQVNQHTVAALQALPYTMKYYNEEVHTAYISGVSVREEYRKQNMGNNLMSQAHFRLYHKDVVFASLIPAEEWLYDWYSRCGYTRNITCTPPPADVENMDFSTFDNWQRTKDCVLLHDEEGFDIIKEDCRISQSIEPDACVETKDIPGMIRIINAEKALQLYANCHPEHAENIRVYNDSDIPMNNIYFEIKNGHVVRTNHPLPDTHSLTITELADYIFRNDNLEMNLMLN
;
A
#
# COMPACT_ATOMS: atom_id res chain seq x y z
N MET A 1 -2.13 -20.56 -6.92
CA MET A 1 -2.06 -19.16 -6.45
C MET A 1 -3.00 -19.00 -5.27
N ILE A 2 -2.54 -18.33 -4.22
CA ILE A 2 -3.34 -18.08 -3.02
C ILE A 2 -4.44 -17.07 -3.36
N LYS A 3 -5.67 -17.32 -2.89
CA LYS A 3 -6.79 -16.40 -3.12
C LYS A 3 -6.86 -15.38 -1.99
N PHE A 4 -6.08 -14.32 -2.13
CA PHE A 4 -6.12 -13.18 -1.22
C PHE A 4 -7.34 -12.30 -1.46
N HIS A 5 -7.88 -11.74 -0.38
CA HIS A 5 -8.82 -10.63 -0.42
C HIS A 5 -8.39 -9.53 0.55
N ASP A 6 -8.77 -8.30 0.22
CA ASP A 6 -8.56 -7.13 1.08
C ASP A 6 -9.19 -7.32 2.46
N VAL A 7 -8.41 -7.09 3.52
CA VAL A 7 -8.94 -7.23 4.88
C VAL A 7 -10.03 -6.19 5.17
N LYS A 8 -11.12 -6.64 5.77
CA LYS A 8 -12.30 -5.83 6.11
C LYS A 8 -12.68 -6.00 7.56
N THR A 9 -13.46 -5.06 8.09
CA THR A 9 -14.02 -5.16 9.45
C THR A 9 -14.86 -6.42 9.65
N THR A 10 -15.51 -6.92 8.59
CA THR A 10 -16.28 -8.17 8.60
C THR A 10 -15.43 -9.42 8.77
N ASP A 11 -14.11 -9.35 8.57
CA ASP A 11 -13.19 -10.48 8.77
C ASP A 11 -12.81 -10.68 10.24
N ARG A 12 -13.33 -9.86 11.16
CA ARG A 12 -13.00 -9.90 12.59
C ARG A 12 -13.12 -11.30 13.19
N GLU A 13 -14.27 -11.96 12.99
CA GLU A 13 -14.52 -13.29 13.54
C GLU A 13 -13.55 -14.33 12.95
N LEU A 14 -13.25 -14.24 11.66
CA LEU A 14 -12.27 -15.11 11.00
C LEU A 14 -10.90 -14.93 11.62
N ILE A 15 -10.37 -13.69 11.66
CA ILE A 15 -9.04 -13.40 12.21
C ILE A 15 -8.96 -13.81 13.68
N GLN A 16 -9.96 -13.44 14.48
CA GLN A 16 -10.00 -13.77 15.91
C GLN A 16 -10.14 -15.27 16.18
N SER A 17 -10.68 -16.06 15.24
CA SER A 17 -10.66 -17.53 15.35
C SER A 17 -9.25 -18.14 15.28
N TYR A 18 -8.27 -17.40 14.73
CA TYR A 18 -6.87 -17.78 14.68
C TYR A 18 -6.04 -17.17 15.81
N THR A 19 -6.33 -15.91 16.17
CA THR A 19 -5.50 -15.16 17.13
C THR A 19 -5.93 -15.39 18.57
N LEU A 20 -7.24 -15.46 18.90
CA LEU A 20 -7.70 -15.49 20.28
C LEU A 20 -7.30 -16.74 21.08
N CYS A 21 -7.24 -17.92 20.44
CA CYS A 21 -6.95 -19.17 21.16
C CYS A 21 -5.46 -19.55 21.22
N GLY A 22 -4.55 -18.68 20.75
CA GLY A 22 -3.12 -18.97 20.61
C GLY A 22 -2.25 -18.44 21.74
N ASP A 23 -0.99 -18.89 21.75
CA ASP A 23 0.05 -18.43 22.69
C ASP A 23 0.86 -17.24 22.13
N ARG A 24 0.36 -16.58 21.07
CA ARG A 24 1.07 -15.51 20.36
C ARG A 24 0.95 -14.20 21.13
N MET A 25 1.95 -13.34 21.00
CA MET A 25 1.94 -12.06 21.69
C MET A 25 2.34 -10.88 20.80
N ASN A 26 2.41 -11.07 19.47
CA ASN A 26 2.79 -10.01 18.53
C ASN A 26 1.63 -9.01 18.33
N CYS A 27 1.87 -7.72 18.54
CA CYS A 27 0.88 -6.64 18.34
C CYS A 27 0.37 -6.55 16.90
N ASP A 28 1.15 -6.99 15.91
CA ASP A 28 0.75 -7.01 14.50
C ASP A 28 -0.50 -7.88 14.25
N LEU A 29 -0.80 -8.80 15.18
CA LEU A 29 -1.98 -9.68 15.13
C LEU A 29 -3.21 -9.11 15.85
N SER A 30 -3.08 -7.93 16.47
CA SER A 30 -4.21 -7.16 16.99
C SER A 30 -5.13 -6.76 15.84
N PHE A 31 -6.43 -7.03 15.97
CA PHE A 31 -7.39 -6.69 14.91
C PHE A 31 -7.46 -5.18 14.67
N ALA A 32 -7.21 -4.36 15.70
CA ALA A 32 -7.07 -2.91 15.57
C ALA A 32 -5.95 -2.57 14.59
N ASN A 33 -4.73 -3.09 14.82
CA ASN A 33 -3.57 -2.81 13.98
C ASN A 33 -3.76 -3.29 12.54
N ILE A 34 -4.30 -4.50 12.34
CA ILE A 34 -4.54 -5.04 10.99
C ILE A 34 -5.45 -4.12 10.17
N ILE A 35 -6.52 -3.58 10.79
CA ILE A 35 -7.49 -2.72 10.11
C ILE A 35 -7.01 -1.28 9.98
N SER A 36 -6.39 -0.74 11.04
CA SER A 36 -6.01 0.67 11.10
C SER A 36 -4.84 0.99 10.17
N TRP A 37 -3.87 0.08 10.03
CA TRP A 37 -2.70 0.25 9.17
C TRP A 37 -2.89 -0.21 7.72
N ARG A 38 -4.09 -0.71 7.37
CA ARG A 38 -4.38 -1.16 5.99
C ARG A 38 -4.13 -0.08 4.95
N PHE A 39 -4.32 1.20 5.27
CA PHE A 39 -4.09 2.29 4.32
C PHE A 39 -2.63 2.37 3.85
N LEU A 40 -1.69 2.00 4.72
CA LEU A 40 -0.26 2.08 4.46
C LEU A 40 0.22 0.80 3.77
N TYR A 41 -0.24 -0.34 4.27
CA TYR A 41 0.29 -1.64 3.87
C TYR A 41 -0.55 -2.39 2.84
N ASN A 42 -1.74 -1.90 2.49
CA ASN A 42 -2.72 -2.58 1.63
C ASN A 42 -2.95 -4.04 2.03
N THR A 43 -3.10 -4.29 3.33
CA THR A 43 -3.14 -5.64 3.91
C THR A 43 -4.26 -6.50 3.31
N GLN A 44 -3.90 -7.72 2.92
CA GLN A 44 -4.78 -8.76 2.41
C GLN A 44 -4.62 -10.04 3.23
N ILE A 45 -5.68 -10.84 3.27
CA ILE A 45 -5.71 -12.12 3.98
C ILE A 45 -6.19 -13.28 3.11
N ALA A 46 -5.78 -14.48 3.48
CA ALA A 46 -6.28 -15.73 2.90
C ALA A 46 -6.23 -16.87 3.93
N GLU A 47 -7.17 -17.81 3.86
CA GLU A 47 -7.07 -19.09 4.55
C GLU A 47 -6.46 -20.15 3.61
N VAL A 48 -5.35 -20.75 4.01
CA VAL A 48 -4.61 -21.75 3.21
C VAL A 48 -4.26 -22.93 4.11
N ASP A 49 -4.79 -24.11 3.78
CA ASP A 49 -4.51 -25.39 4.47
C ASP A 49 -4.67 -25.38 6.01
N GLY A 50 -5.55 -24.51 6.53
CA GLY A 50 -5.81 -24.32 7.95
C GLY A 50 -4.89 -23.30 8.64
N PHE A 51 -4.22 -22.45 7.86
CA PHE A 51 -3.47 -21.28 8.32
C PHE A 51 -4.10 -20.00 7.78
N LEU A 52 -4.04 -18.94 8.57
CA LEU A 52 -4.32 -17.58 8.13
C LEU A 52 -3.02 -16.93 7.67
N VAL A 53 -3.00 -16.47 6.42
CA VAL A 53 -1.85 -15.84 5.79
C VAL A 53 -2.17 -14.37 5.53
N PHE A 54 -1.22 -13.50 5.84
CA PHE A 54 -1.29 -12.07 5.55
C PHE A 54 -0.26 -11.72 4.48
N ARG A 55 -0.69 -10.89 3.52
CA ARG A 55 0.15 -10.31 2.47
C ARG A 55 -0.04 -8.81 2.46
N PHE A 56 1.04 -8.07 2.34
CA PHE A 56 1.02 -6.61 2.42
C PHE A 56 2.24 -6.01 1.74
N TYR A 57 2.22 -4.71 1.50
CA TYR A 57 3.33 -3.95 0.95
C TYR A 57 3.98 -3.13 2.04
N THR A 58 5.31 -3.16 2.13
CA THR A 58 6.07 -2.20 2.93
C THR A 58 7.06 -1.48 2.02
N GLY A 59 6.98 -0.14 1.99
CA GLY A 59 7.60 0.64 0.93
C GLY A 59 7.11 0.19 -0.46
N HIS A 60 7.97 -0.49 -1.22
CA HIS A 60 7.65 -1.05 -2.54
C HIS A 60 7.76 -2.57 -2.62
N HIS A 61 7.96 -3.24 -1.48
CA HIS A 61 8.19 -4.67 -1.45
C HIS A 61 6.97 -5.41 -0.93
N LEU A 62 6.50 -6.39 -1.69
CA LEU A 62 5.56 -7.39 -1.20
C LEU A 62 6.20 -8.19 -0.05
N ALA A 63 5.50 -8.26 1.07
CA ALA A 63 5.88 -8.97 2.27
C ALA A 63 4.71 -9.79 2.81
N TYR A 64 5.04 -10.73 3.68
CA TYR A 64 4.07 -11.58 4.34
C TYR A 64 4.33 -11.64 5.85
N MET A 65 3.29 -11.92 6.63
CA MET A 65 3.49 -12.39 7.99
C MET A 65 3.76 -13.91 7.96
N ALA A 66 4.39 -14.44 9.01
CA ALA A 66 4.43 -15.88 9.18
C ALA A 66 3.00 -16.47 9.27
N PRO A 67 2.72 -17.63 8.62
CA PRO A 67 1.41 -18.26 8.67
C PRO A 67 0.91 -18.46 10.10
N VAL A 68 -0.30 -17.98 10.37
CA VAL A 68 -0.93 -18.06 11.68
C VAL A 68 -1.74 -19.35 11.76
N TRP A 69 -1.31 -20.30 12.59
CA TRP A 69 -2.09 -21.52 12.88
C TRP A 69 -3.18 -21.25 13.93
N LYS A 70 -4.15 -22.16 14.08
CA LYS A 70 -5.11 -22.07 15.19
C LYS A 70 -4.49 -22.59 16.47
N CYS A 71 -4.66 -21.80 17.53
CA CYS A 71 -4.30 -22.15 18.90
C CYS A 71 -2.81 -22.53 19.06
N LYS A 72 -2.50 -23.77 19.46
CA LYS A 72 -1.12 -24.24 19.71
C LYS A 72 -0.53 -24.91 18.49
N TRP A 73 0.80 -24.82 18.38
CA TRP A 73 1.52 -25.57 17.36
C TRP A 73 1.37 -27.08 17.61
N ASP A 74 1.02 -27.81 16.57
CA ASP A 74 1.04 -29.27 16.54
C ASP A 74 2.06 -29.69 15.49
N GLU A 75 2.93 -30.61 15.85
CA GLU A 75 3.99 -31.12 15.00
C GLU A 75 3.44 -31.76 13.70
N ALA A 76 2.23 -32.32 13.75
CA ALA A 76 1.53 -32.81 12.56
C ALA A 76 1.18 -31.72 11.54
N MET A 77 1.29 -30.43 11.91
CA MET A 77 1.09 -29.30 11.00
C MET A 77 2.32 -28.98 10.16
N ARG A 78 3.51 -29.50 10.49
CA ARG A 78 4.77 -29.11 9.83
C ARG A 78 4.73 -29.27 8.32
N GLU A 79 4.23 -30.38 7.81
CA GLU A 79 4.15 -30.61 6.36
C GLU A 79 3.23 -29.61 5.66
N ARG A 80 2.08 -29.29 6.27
CA ARG A 80 1.15 -28.27 5.74
C ARG A 80 1.73 -26.86 5.85
N PHE A 81 2.40 -26.55 6.96
CA PHE A 81 3.12 -25.29 7.12
C PHE A 81 4.19 -25.13 6.03
N ALA A 82 4.95 -26.18 5.74
CA ALA A 82 5.91 -26.19 4.65
C ALA A 82 5.24 -25.93 3.29
N ALA A 83 4.09 -26.56 3.02
CA ALA A 83 3.33 -26.34 1.81
C ALA A 83 2.83 -24.88 1.69
N VAL A 84 2.36 -24.29 2.79
CA VAL A 84 1.90 -22.89 2.83
C VAL A 84 3.05 -21.92 2.59
N ILE A 85 4.21 -22.11 3.22
CA ILE A 85 5.40 -21.26 2.98
C ILE A 85 5.84 -21.34 1.52
N LYS A 86 5.83 -22.53 0.91
CA LYS A 86 6.10 -22.68 -0.54
C LYS A 86 5.08 -21.94 -1.39
N GLN A 87 3.79 -22.04 -1.07
CA GLN A 87 2.74 -21.31 -1.80
C GLN A 87 2.89 -19.79 -1.66
N MET A 88 3.29 -19.27 -0.51
CA MET A 88 3.54 -17.84 -0.31
C MET A 88 4.77 -17.36 -1.08
N ARG A 89 5.82 -18.20 -1.11
CA ARG A 89 7.01 -17.96 -1.94
C ARG A 89 6.65 -17.94 -3.42
N ASP A 90 5.92 -18.93 -3.90
CA ASP A 90 5.47 -18.99 -5.29
C ASP A 90 4.57 -17.80 -5.64
N ASP A 91 3.73 -17.35 -4.71
CA ASP A 91 2.91 -16.13 -4.86
C ASP A 91 3.78 -14.88 -4.97
N ALA A 92 4.82 -14.73 -4.14
CA ALA A 92 5.77 -13.61 -4.21
C ALA A 92 6.50 -13.57 -5.55
N ILE A 93 7.02 -14.72 -6.00
CA ILE A 93 7.71 -14.88 -7.29
C ILE A 93 6.75 -14.59 -8.44
N THR A 94 5.51 -15.09 -8.37
CA THR A 94 4.48 -14.81 -9.38
C THR A 94 4.19 -13.32 -9.49
N LEU A 95 4.35 -12.57 -8.41
CA LEU A 95 4.17 -11.11 -8.37
C LEU A 95 5.49 -10.34 -8.57
N GLY A 96 6.56 -10.99 -9.01
CA GLY A 96 7.83 -10.34 -9.33
C GLY A 96 8.62 -9.84 -8.12
N HIS A 97 8.36 -10.36 -6.93
CA HIS A 97 9.02 -9.97 -5.68
C HIS A 97 9.85 -11.12 -5.09
N PRO A 98 11.06 -10.84 -4.57
CA PRO A 98 11.74 -11.76 -3.67
C PRO A 98 10.85 -12.15 -2.48
N PHE A 99 10.96 -13.39 -2.00
CA PHE A 99 10.17 -13.78 -0.84
C PHE A 99 10.68 -13.10 0.44
N LEU A 100 9.79 -12.38 1.12
CA LEU A 100 10.06 -11.60 2.33
C LEU A 100 8.97 -11.89 3.38
N MET A 101 9.36 -12.30 4.58
CA MET A 101 8.48 -12.32 5.75
C MET A 101 8.96 -11.36 6.83
N LEU A 102 8.02 -10.69 7.48
CA LEU A 102 8.25 -9.74 8.56
C LEU A 102 7.48 -10.15 9.82
N GLY A 103 7.88 -9.61 10.97
CA GLY A 103 7.20 -9.89 12.24
C GLY A 103 7.38 -11.33 12.74
N VAL A 104 8.40 -12.06 12.27
CA VAL A 104 8.54 -13.49 12.56
C VAL A 104 9.12 -13.67 13.97
N CYS A 105 8.27 -14.08 14.91
CA CYS A 105 8.69 -14.30 16.29
C CYS A 105 9.66 -15.48 16.45
N SER A 106 10.50 -15.49 17.50
CA SER A 106 11.52 -16.53 17.71
C SER A 106 10.96 -17.96 17.69
N TYR A 107 9.75 -18.19 18.20
CA TYR A 107 9.12 -19.53 18.17
C TYR A 107 8.71 -19.96 16.75
N MET A 108 8.35 -19.02 15.87
CA MET A 108 8.12 -19.27 14.45
C MET A 108 9.43 -19.48 13.70
N VAL A 109 10.49 -18.76 14.06
CA VAL A 109 11.84 -18.97 13.52
C VAL A 109 12.30 -20.40 13.76
N SER A 110 12.11 -20.95 14.96
CA SER A 110 12.43 -22.36 15.24
C SER A 110 11.69 -23.31 14.32
N VAL A 111 10.37 -23.13 14.13
CA VAL A 111 9.58 -23.95 13.21
C VAL A 111 10.08 -23.82 11.76
N LEU A 112 10.42 -22.60 11.32
CA LEU A 112 10.95 -22.35 9.97
C LEU A 112 12.28 -23.05 9.73
N GLU A 113 13.26 -22.88 10.61
CA GLU A 113 14.59 -23.48 10.49
C GLU A 113 14.54 -25.02 10.52
N GLU A 114 13.68 -25.61 11.36
CA GLU A 114 13.53 -27.06 11.38
C GLU A 114 12.77 -27.62 10.17
N THR A 115 11.92 -26.80 9.52
CA THR A 115 11.15 -27.19 8.33
C THR A 115 11.98 -26.99 7.05
N PHE A 116 12.79 -25.93 7.01
CA PHE A 116 13.58 -25.48 5.87
C PHE A 116 15.02 -25.17 6.30
N PRO A 117 15.80 -26.21 6.67
CA PRO A 117 17.16 -26.01 7.15
C PRO A 117 18.00 -25.31 6.08
N ASP A 118 18.79 -24.33 6.52
CA ASP A 118 19.74 -23.59 5.67
C ASP A 118 19.11 -22.82 4.49
N THR A 119 17.79 -22.59 4.49
CA THR A 119 17.08 -21.96 3.36
C THR A 119 16.99 -20.44 3.49
N PHE A 120 16.77 -19.93 4.71
CA PHE A 120 16.48 -18.52 4.94
C PHE A 120 17.62 -17.76 5.64
N PHE A 121 17.81 -16.50 5.27
CA PHE A 121 18.50 -15.51 6.07
C PHE A 121 17.50 -14.91 7.06
N ILE A 122 17.77 -15.08 8.35
CA ILE A 122 16.91 -14.63 9.44
C ILE A 122 17.68 -13.61 10.27
N LYS A 123 17.14 -12.39 10.38
CA LYS A 123 17.74 -11.30 11.14
C LYS A 123 16.73 -10.73 12.13
N PRO A 124 16.96 -10.86 13.44
CA PRO A 124 16.18 -10.14 14.44
C PRO A 124 16.32 -8.63 14.23
N ASP A 125 15.19 -7.93 14.29
CA ASP A 125 15.16 -6.48 14.13
C ASP A 125 14.73 -5.81 15.44
N ARG A 126 15.72 -5.31 16.19
CA ARG A 126 15.55 -4.81 17.55
C ARG A 126 14.56 -3.65 17.62
N ASP A 127 14.47 -2.84 16.58
CA ASP A 127 13.63 -1.65 16.58
C ASP A 127 12.13 -2.02 16.55
N HIS A 128 11.83 -3.24 16.12
CA HIS A 128 10.48 -3.82 16.02
C HIS A 128 10.17 -4.86 17.11
N PHE A 129 10.93 -4.88 18.21
CA PHE A 129 10.64 -5.81 19.32
C PHE A 129 9.50 -5.30 20.19
N ASP A 130 8.54 -6.17 20.49
CA ASP A 130 7.41 -5.81 21.36
C ASP A 130 7.78 -5.85 22.83
N TYR A 131 7.24 -4.89 23.58
CA TYR A 131 7.40 -4.79 25.02
C TYR A 131 6.17 -5.32 25.73
N ILE A 132 6.32 -6.48 26.38
CA ILE A 132 5.20 -7.16 27.04
C ILE A 132 5.39 -7.16 28.55
N TYR A 133 4.32 -6.84 29.26
CA TYR A 133 4.29 -6.72 30.72
C TYR A 133 3.14 -7.55 31.27
N THR A 134 3.31 -8.12 32.45
CA THR A 134 2.19 -8.66 33.21
C THR A 134 1.25 -7.54 33.63
N ARG A 135 -0.06 -7.73 33.44
CA ARG A 135 -1.10 -6.73 33.79
C ARG A 135 -0.98 -6.32 35.26
N GLU A 136 -0.80 -7.30 36.15
CA GLU A 136 -0.66 -7.07 37.59
C GLU A 136 0.52 -6.13 37.92
N LYS A 137 1.65 -6.27 37.22
CA LYS A 137 2.81 -5.39 37.39
C LYS A 137 2.45 -3.95 37.02
N LEU A 138 1.76 -3.72 35.90
CA LEU A 138 1.37 -2.37 35.50
C LEU A 138 0.26 -1.78 36.40
N ALA A 139 -0.69 -2.60 36.84
CA ALA A 139 -1.77 -2.19 37.72
C ALA A 139 -1.27 -1.80 39.13
N THR A 140 -0.35 -2.58 39.70
CA THR A 140 0.16 -2.36 41.06
C THR A 140 1.41 -1.50 41.10
N LEU A 141 2.16 -1.46 39.99
CA LEU A 141 3.50 -0.91 39.89
C LEU A 141 4.41 -1.40 41.01
N SER A 142 4.26 -2.63 41.50
CA SER A 142 4.92 -3.12 42.73
C SER A 142 6.44 -3.38 42.56
N GLY A 143 7.17 -3.48 43.68
CA GLY A 143 8.61 -3.83 43.70
C GLY A 143 9.59 -2.64 43.62
N LYS A 144 10.84 -2.85 44.01
CA LYS A 144 11.86 -1.78 44.12
C LYS A 144 12.17 -1.11 42.77
N LYS A 145 12.19 -1.89 41.68
CA LYS A 145 12.54 -1.40 40.33
C LYS A 145 11.52 -0.41 39.75
N LEU A 146 10.26 -0.45 40.21
CA LEU A 146 9.18 0.43 39.74
C LEU A 146 8.84 1.57 40.71
N GLN A 147 9.67 1.80 41.74
CA GLN A 147 9.45 2.88 42.71
C GLN A 147 9.33 4.25 42.03
N GLY A 148 10.10 4.52 40.97
CA GLY A 148 10.00 5.77 40.20
C GLY A 148 8.62 5.97 39.58
N LYS A 149 8.05 4.93 38.94
CA LYS A 149 6.71 4.97 38.34
C LYS A 149 5.62 5.17 39.39
N ARG A 150 5.72 4.48 40.54
CA ARG A 150 4.83 4.75 41.68
C ARG A 150 4.93 6.18 42.18
N ASN A 151 6.14 6.74 42.25
CA ASN A 151 6.33 8.12 42.68
C ASN A 151 5.68 9.11 41.71
N HIS A 152 5.77 8.89 40.39
CA HIS A 152 5.05 9.71 39.41
C HIS A 152 3.54 9.64 39.59
N CYS A 153 2.97 8.43 39.76
CA CYS A 153 1.53 8.27 40.00
C CYS A 153 1.10 8.94 41.32
N ASN A 154 1.86 8.77 42.40
CA ASN A 154 1.57 9.39 43.69
C ASN A 154 1.67 10.91 43.63
N LYS A 155 2.63 11.45 42.87
CA LYS A 155 2.75 12.89 42.64
C LYS A 155 1.54 13.41 41.85
N PHE A 156 1.14 12.71 40.78
CA PHE A 156 -0.06 13.05 40.02
C PHE A 156 -1.31 13.09 40.92
N ARG A 157 -1.58 12.02 41.69
CA ARG A 157 -2.72 11.96 42.63
C ARG A 157 -2.70 13.06 43.68
N LYS A 158 -1.51 13.50 44.12
CA LYS A 158 -1.38 14.61 45.08
C LYS A 158 -1.65 15.97 44.43
N SER A 159 -1.19 16.17 43.20
CA SER A 159 -1.39 17.41 42.45
C SER A 159 -2.83 17.57 41.97
N TYR A 160 -3.48 16.46 41.61
CA TYR A 160 -4.82 16.43 41.03
C TYR A 160 -5.72 15.46 41.82
N PRO A 161 -6.09 15.77 43.08
CA PRO A 161 -6.81 14.83 43.95
C PRO A 161 -8.21 14.46 43.47
N ASN A 162 -8.81 15.28 42.58
CA ASN A 162 -10.13 15.06 42.00
C ASN A 162 -10.07 14.56 40.56
N TYR A 163 -8.95 13.97 40.12
CA TYR A 163 -8.89 13.36 38.80
C TYR A 163 -9.88 12.19 38.71
N GLU A 164 -10.38 11.93 37.50
CA GLU A 164 -11.29 10.83 37.24
C GLU A 164 -10.74 9.95 36.12
N TYR A 165 -10.73 8.64 36.35
CA TYR A 165 -10.62 7.67 35.27
C TYR A 165 -12.03 7.39 34.72
N ARG A 166 -12.18 7.43 33.40
CA ARG A 166 -13.44 7.06 32.73
C ARG A 166 -13.13 6.09 31.57
N PRO A 167 -13.91 5.00 31.39
CA PRO A 167 -13.82 4.20 30.18
C PRO A 167 -14.00 5.08 28.94
N LEU A 168 -13.17 4.84 27.92
CA LEU A 168 -13.30 5.58 26.66
C LEU A 168 -14.57 5.12 25.96
N THR A 169 -15.38 6.09 25.55
CA THR A 169 -16.61 5.89 24.77
C THR A 169 -16.54 6.70 23.49
N LYS A 170 -17.35 6.32 22.50
CA LYS A 170 -17.33 6.93 21.16
C LYS A 170 -17.62 8.43 21.20
N GLU A 171 -18.43 8.87 22.16
CA GLU A 171 -18.80 10.27 22.37
C GLU A 171 -17.61 11.14 22.80
N MET A 172 -16.55 10.54 23.36
CA MET A 172 -15.34 11.24 23.85
C MET A 172 -14.23 11.34 22.79
N ILE A 173 -14.43 10.78 21.59
CA ILE A 173 -13.45 10.80 20.50
C ILE A 173 -13.02 12.23 20.12
N PRO A 174 -13.93 13.22 20.00
CA PRO A 174 -13.53 14.60 19.71
C PRO A 174 -12.54 15.16 20.74
N GLU A 175 -12.73 14.89 22.02
CA GLU A 175 -11.83 15.30 23.10
C GLU A 175 -10.49 14.56 23.04
N CYS A 176 -10.47 13.29 22.63
CA CYS A 176 -9.23 12.54 22.42
C CYS A 176 -8.41 13.13 21.26
N ILE A 177 -9.07 13.48 20.15
CA ILE A 177 -8.44 14.15 19.01
C ILE A 177 -7.84 15.49 19.44
N ALA A 178 -8.56 16.29 20.25
CA ALA A 178 -8.04 17.55 20.76
C ALA A 178 -6.79 17.40 21.64
N VAL A 179 -6.68 16.33 22.43
CA VAL A 179 -5.46 16.02 23.21
C VAL A 179 -4.29 15.68 22.29
N GLU A 180 -4.53 14.89 21.24
CA GLU A 180 -3.49 14.55 20.25
C GLU A 180 -3.03 15.80 19.47
N GLU A 181 -3.94 16.66 19.04
CA GLU A 181 -3.63 17.91 18.35
C GLU A 181 -2.77 18.83 19.22
N ASN A 182 -3.12 18.98 20.50
CA ASN A 182 -2.32 19.76 21.44
C ASN A 182 -0.93 19.15 21.66
N TRP A 183 -0.84 17.84 21.83
CA TRP A 183 0.44 17.13 21.97
C TRP A 183 1.34 17.34 20.74
N ARG A 184 0.77 17.29 19.53
CA ARG A 184 1.48 17.57 18.28
C ARG A 184 1.93 19.01 18.17
N ALA A 185 1.09 19.97 18.53
CA ALA A 185 1.44 21.38 18.46
C ALA A 185 2.69 21.68 19.31
N VAL A 186 2.74 21.13 20.53
CA VAL A 186 3.89 21.28 21.44
C VAL A 186 5.12 20.53 20.93
N THR A 187 4.96 19.34 20.35
CA THR A 187 6.10 18.52 19.90
C THR A 187 6.69 18.98 18.56
N LYS A 188 5.87 19.59 17.67
CA LYS A 188 6.33 20.17 16.40
C LYS A 188 7.22 21.40 16.58
N GLU A 189 7.09 22.13 17.68
CA GLU A 189 8.03 23.21 18.00
C GLU A 189 9.45 22.68 18.29
N ASP A 190 9.59 21.37 18.57
CA ASP A 190 10.84 20.73 18.98
C ASP A 190 11.48 19.79 17.92
N ASN A 191 10.79 19.35 16.86
CA ASN A 191 11.32 18.39 15.86
C ASN A 191 10.78 18.60 14.41
N GLU A 192 11.62 18.32 13.39
CA GLU A 192 11.31 18.46 11.93
C GLU A 192 10.62 17.23 11.27
N ASP A 193 10.53 16.07 11.94
CA ASP A 193 9.93 14.85 11.36
C ASP A 193 8.39 14.89 11.39
N THR A 194 7.76 15.08 10.23
CA THR A 194 6.30 15.31 10.11
C THR A 194 5.50 14.12 9.55
N GLU A 195 6.14 13.16 8.89
CA GLU A 195 5.46 12.08 8.15
C GLU A 195 4.95 10.94 9.03
N GLU A 196 5.79 10.35 9.90
CA GLU A 196 5.42 9.23 10.78
C GLU A 196 4.29 9.59 11.75
N LEU A 197 4.31 10.83 12.27
CA LEU A 197 3.22 11.40 13.04
C LEU A 197 1.91 11.41 12.23
N SER A 198 1.94 11.69 10.93
CA SER A 198 0.71 11.72 10.11
C SER A 198 0.09 10.34 9.92
N GLU A 199 0.90 9.28 9.89
CA GLU A 199 0.45 7.89 9.75
C GLU A 199 -0.15 7.36 11.04
N GLU A 200 0.50 7.61 12.19
CA GLU A 200 -0.05 7.26 13.52
C GLU A 200 -1.42 7.91 13.73
N LEU A 201 -1.56 9.20 13.34
CA LEU A 201 -2.84 9.90 13.43
C LEU A 201 -3.92 9.21 12.61
N ARG A 202 -3.58 8.81 11.38
CA ARG A 202 -4.51 8.15 10.47
C ARG A 202 -4.90 6.77 10.98
N SER A 203 -3.95 6.02 11.54
CA SER A 203 -4.21 4.74 12.20
C SER A 203 -5.17 4.94 13.39
N MET A 204 -4.88 5.93 14.25
CA MET A 204 -5.71 6.26 15.41
C MET A 204 -7.13 6.69 15.04
N THR A 205 -7.29 7.64 14.10
CA THR A 205 -8.61 8.10 13.65
C THR A 205 -9.40 6.97 12.99
N ARG A 206 -8.72 6.06 12.29
CA ARG A 206 -9.36 4.87 11.72
C ARG A 206 -9.94 3.95 12.79
N VAL A 207 -9.24 3.77 13.92
CA VAL A 207 -9.78 2.99 15.05
C VAL A 207 -10.98 3.70 15.67
N PHE A 208 -10.92 5.03 15.82
CA PHE A 208 -12.04 5.82 16.33
C PHE A 208 -13.30 5.73 15.45
N ASP A 209 -13.15 5.82 14.13
CA ASP A 209 -14.26 5.70 13.19
C ASP A 209 -14.94 4.33 13.24
N LEU A 210 -14.15 3.29 13.53
CA LEU A 210 -14.55 1.88 13.53
C LEU A 210 -14.60 1.28 14.95
N TRP A 211 -14.79 2.12 15.96
CA TRP A 211 -14.62 1.75 17.38
C TRP A 211 -15.36 0.47 17.76
N ASP A 212 -16.64 0.38 17.35
CA ASP A 212 -17.54 -0.73 17.67
C ASP A 212 -17.20 -1.99 16.85
N GLU A 213 -16.94 -1.81 15.55
CA GLU A 213 -16.60 -2.89 14.61
C GLU A 213 -15.28 -3.56 14.98
N ILE A 214 -14.28 -2.78 15.39
CA ILE A 214 -12.99 -3.26 15.89
C ILE A 214 -13.16 -3.88 17.28
N GLY A 215 -14.09 -3.35 18.09
CA GLY A 215 -14.28 -3.76 19.48
C GLY A 215 -13.16 -3.26 20.38
N ALA A 216 -12.73 -2.02 20.15
CA ALA A 216 -11.69 -1.38 20.92
C ALA A 216 -12.13 -1.16 22.37
N ILE A 217 -11.17 -1.27 23.29
CA ILE A 217 -11.35 -0.97 24.71
C ILE A 217 -10.34 0.11 25.08
N GLY A 218 -10.80 1.16 25.75
CA GLY A 218 -9.95 2.27 26.14
C GLY A 218 -10.31 2.89 27.47
N GLY A 219 -9.46 3.80 27.92
CA GLY A 219 -9.61 4.57 29.14
C GLY A 219 -9.14 6.00 28.96
N THR A 220 -9.62 6.90 29.82
CA THR A 220 -9.32 8.33 29.80
C THR A 220 -9.04 8.83 31.21
N ILE A 221 -8.24 9.89 31.32
CA ILE A 221 -8.00 10.64 32.56
C ILE A 221 -8.54 12.05 32.39
N TRP A 222 -9.30 12.49 33.38
CA TRP A 222 -9.91 13.81 33.44
C TRP A 222 -9.40 14.57 34.65
N VAL A 223 -9.11 15.85 34.47
CA VAL A 223 -8.76 16.80 35.55
C VAL A 223 -9.61 18.05 35.35
N ASP A 224 -10.36 18.44 36.39
CA ASP A 224 -11.24 19.62 36.38
C ASP A 224 -12.21 19.65 35.17
N GLY A 225 -12.72 18.48 34.78
CA GLY A 225 -13.64 18.33 33.65
C GLY A 225 -12.99 18.39 32.27
N LYS A 226 -11.66 18.47 32.17
CA LYS A 226 -10.89 18.39 30.91
C LYS A 226 -10.28 16.99 30.75
N LEU A 227 -10.41 16.38 29.57
CA LEU A 227 -9.67 15.17 29.19
C LEU A 227 -8.20 15.55 28.98
N ILE A 228 -7.29 14.88 29.69
CA ILE A 228 -5.84 15.16 29.63
C ILE A 228 -5.00 13.97 29.20
N ALA A 229 -5.54 12.75 29.25
CA ALA A 229 -4.88 11.57 28.71
C ALA A 229 -5.90 10.52 28.27
N PHE A 230 -5.54 9.72 27.27
CA PHE A 230 -6.32 8.57 26.85
C PHE A 230 -5.41 7.43 26.38
N THR A 231 -5.96 6.22 26.40
CA THR A 231 -5.33 5.03 25.84
C THR A 231 -6.40 4.08 25.33
N PHE A 232 -6.07 3.29 24.32
CA PHE A 232 -6.93 2.21 23.85
C PHE A 232 -6.12 1.10 23.20
N GLY A 233 -6.78 -0.04 23.00
CA GLY A 233 -6.28 -1.10 22.14
C GLY A 233 -7.26 -2.25 22.01
N CYS A 234 -6.73 -3.43 21.71
CA CYS A 234 -7.53 -4.61 21.40
C CYS A 234 -6.88 -5.92 21.87
N PRO A 235 -7.65 -6.99 22.06
CA PRO A 235 -7.09 -8.31 22.35
C PRO A 235 -6.24 -8.83 21.17
N ILE A 236 -5.03 -9.30 21.48
CA ILE A 236 -4.22 -10.15 20.59
C ILE A 236 -4.68 -11.60 20.75
N THR A 237 -4.80 -12.03 22.01
CA THR A 237 -5.30 -13.34 22.41
C THR A 237 -6.37 -13.22 23.50
N ASP A 238 -6.92 -14.33 23.98
CA ASP A 238 -7.78 -14.37 25.17
C ASP A 238 -7.07 -13.93 26.47
N LYS A 239 -5.73 -13.88 26.46
CA LYS A 239 -4.86 -13.55 27.60
C LYS A 239 -3.96 -12.35 27.40
N VAL A 240 -3.80 -11.87 26.17
CA VAL A 240 -2.85 -10.81 25.83
C VAL A 240 -3.61 -9.66 25.21
N PHE A 241 -3.52 -8.49 25.84
CA PHE A 241 -4.13 -7.26 25.36
C PHE A 241 -3.07 -6.34 24.76
N ASP A 242 -3.32 -5.85 23.56
CA ASP A 242 -2.50 -4.85 22.90
C ASP A 242 -2.89 -3.44 23.32
N VAL A 243 -1.92 -2.58 23.62
CA VAL A 243 -2.13 -1.16 23.89
C VAL A 243 -1.58 -0.38 22.70
N CYS A 244 -2.45 -0.15 21.71
CA CYS A 244 -2.07 0.44 20.42
C CYS A 244 -1.73 1.93 20.53
N VAL A 245 -2.42 2.66 21.41
CA VAL A 245 -2.23 4.12 21.57
C VAL A 245 -2.25 4.49 23.05
N GLU A 246 -1.32 5.35 23.46
CA GLU A 246 -1.32 6.01 24.77
C GLU A 246 -0.85 7.46 24.58
N LYS A 247 -1.72 8.43 24.84
CA LYS A 247 -1.45 9.86 24.67
C LYS A 247 -1.81 10.63 25.93
N ALA A 248 -1.03 11.66 26.23
CA ALA A 248 -1.23 12.50 27.39
C ALA A 248 -0.69 13.92 27.17
N ASP A 249 -1.37 14.90 27.77
CA ASP A 249 -0.94 16.29 27.84
C ASP A 249 0.31 16.40 28.74
N THR A 250 1.43 16.81 28.14
CA THR A 250 2.75 16.87 28.81
C THR A 250 2.82 17.98 29.87
N ALA A 251 1.86 18.91 29.89
CA ALA A 251 1.74 19.90 30.96
C ALA A 251 1.37 19.26 32.33
N TYR A 252 0.83 18.04 32.31
CA TYR A 252 0.40 17.33 33.52
C TYR A 252 1.45 16.29 33.93
N GLU A 253 2.30 16.67 34.88
CA GLU A 253 3.39 15.79 35.34
C GLU A 253 2.85 14.46 35.90
N GLY A 254 3.24 13.36 35.28
CA GLY A 254 2.82 12.01 35.66
C GLY A 254 1.60 11.48 34.89
N ALA A 255 1.04 12.25 33.94
CA ALA A 255 -0.13 11.85 33.16
C ALA A 255 0.05 10.50 32.42
N PHE A 256 1.17 10.31 31.73
CA PHE A 256 1.51 9.00 31.11
C PHE A 256 1.62 7.86 32.13
N SER A 257 2.09 8.12 33.35
CA SER A 257 2.20 7.07 34.37
C SER A 257 0.85 6.70 34.97
N ILE A 258 -0.02 7.70 35.18
CA ILE A 258 -1.34 7.47 35.78
C ILE A 258 -2.29 6.80 34.79
N ILE A 259 -2.36 7.23 33.52
CA ILE A 259 -3.22 6.58 32.52
C ILE A 259 -2.82 5.12 32.34
N ASN A 260 -1.52 4.83 32.30
CA ASN A 260 -1.04 3.47 32.17
C ASN A 260 -1.46 2.57 33.35
N GLN A 261 -1.29 3.06 34.58
CA GLN A 261 -1.67 2.32 35.78
C GLN A 261 -3.18 2.12 35.87
N GLU A 262 -3.96 3.20 35.69
CA GLU A 262 -5.42 3.16 35.80
C GLU A 262 -6.01 2.25 34.73
N PHE A 263 -5.51 2.32 33.48
CA PHE A 263 -5.98 1.42 32.42
C PHE A 263 -5.66 -0.04 32.76
N ALA A 264 -4.45 -0.35 33.22
CA ALA A 264 -4.10 -1.70 33.65
C ALA A 264 -4.98 -2.22 34.81
N GLN A 265 -5.39 -1.35 35.74
CA GLN A 265 -6.28 -1.69 36.85
C GLN A 265 -7.71 -2.00 36.39
N HIS A 266 -8.22 -1.27 35.41
CA HIS A 266 -9.59 -1.41 34.90
C HIS A 266 -9.72 -2.40 33.73
N LEU A 267 -8.60 -2.83 33.14
CA LEU A 267 -8.58 -3.86 32.12
C LEU A 267 -9.01 -5.22 32.72
N PRO A 268 -9.87 -6.01 32.04
CA PRO A 268 -10.35 -7.30 32.55
C PRO A 268 -9.21 -8.24 32.96
N GLU A 269 -9.39 -8.93 34.10
CA GLU A 269 -8.34 -9.78 34.69
C GLU A 269 -7.93 -10.99 33.84
N GLN A 270 -8.78 -11.39 32.87
CA GLN A 270 -8.46 -12.42 31.90
C GLN A 270 -7.21 -12.10 31.06
N TYR A 271 -6.92 -10.81 30.87
CA TYR A 271 -5.71 -10.36 30.19
C TYR A 271 -4.54 -10.39 31.18
N GLU A 272 -3.79 -11.48 31.15
CA GLU A 272 -2.61 -11.69 31.98
C GLU A 272 -1.44 -10.79 31.55
N TYR A 273 -1.37 -10.46 30.26
CA TYR A 273 -0.31 -9.67 29.66
C TYR A 273 -0.86 -8.45 28.91
N MET A 274 -0.08 -7.37 28.93
CA MET A 274 -0.26 -6.17 28.12
C MET A 274 0.95 -6.03 27.21
N ASN A 275 0.73 -6.16 25.90
CA ASN A 275 1.70 -5.75 24.89
C ASN A 275 1.57 -4.24 24.69
N ARG A 276 2.69 -3.51 24.73
CA ARG A 276 2.73 -2.07 24.49
C ARG A 276 3.58 -1.75 23.26
N GLU A 277 3.59 -2.61 22.25
CA GLU A 277 4.20 -2.47 20.92
C GLU A 277 5.71 -2.17 20.94
N GLU A 278 6.26 -1.73 19.80
CA GLU A 278 7.70 -1.53 19.59
C GLU A 278 8.22 -0.10 19.79
N ASP A 279 9.53 0.09 19.91
CA ASP A 279 10.11 1.42 20.13
C ASP A 279 10.54 2.14 18.85
N LEU A 280 10.44 1.48 17.69
CA LEU A 280 10.76 2.01 16.36
C LEU A 280 12.18 2.60 16.24
N GLY A 281 13.09 2.19 17.13
CA GLY A 281 14.45 2.73 17.18
C GLY A 281 14.57 4.09 17.88
N ILE A 282 13.46 4.68 18.33
CA ILE A 282 13.42 5.98 19.00
C ILE A 282 13.98 5.85 20.42
N GLU A 283 15.12 6.49 20.70
CA GLU A 283 15.86 6.32 21.96
C GLU A 283 15.01 6.68 23.20
N GLY A 284 14.28 7.80 23.13
CA GLY A 284 13.39 8.25 24.22
C GLY A 284 12.26 7.25 24.49
N LEU A 285 11.65 6.71 23.44
CA LEU A 285 10.58 5.72 23.55
C LEU A 285 11.11 4.38 24.09
N ARG A 286 12.28 3.94 23.59
CA ARG A 286 13.00 2.76 24.09
C ARG A 286 13.30 2.88 25.59
N TYR A 287 13.82 4.02 26.03
CA TYR A 287 14.05 4.28 27.45
C TYR A 287 12.74 4.23 28.25
N ALA A 288 11.68 4.86 27.76
CA ALA A 288 10.37 4.89 28.41
C ALA A 288 9.80 3.47 28.61
N LYS A 289 9.81 2.63 27.57
CA LYS A 289 9.34 1.23 27.65
C LYS A 289 10.23 0.38 28.57
N LEU A 290 11.56 0.41 28.39
CA LEU A 290 12.50 -0.30 29.29
C LEU A 290 12.44 0.14 30.76
N SER A 291 11.99 1.36 31.03
CA SER A 291 11.83 1.86 32.41
C SER A 291 10.72 1.14 33.19
N TYR A 292 9.71 0.59 32.50
CA TYR A 292 8.65 -0.25 33.09
C TYR A 292 9.05 -1.72 33.29
N LYS A 293 10.27 -2.11 32.90
CA LYS A 293 10.83 -3.45 33.11
C LYS A 293 9.94 -4.54 32.48
N PRO A 294 9.90 -4.62 31.14
CA PRO A 294 9.13 -5.65 30.43
C PRO A 294 9.46 -7.04 30.96
N ASP A 295 8.45 -7.90 31.03
CA ASP A 295 8.61 -9.32 31.34
C ASP A 295 9.18 -10.08 30.15
N ILE A 296 8.73 -9.69 28.95
CA ILE A 296 9.17 -10.27 27.68
C ILE A 296 9.48 -9.11 26.73
N LEU A 297 10.65 -9.19 26.11
CA LEU A 297 10.98 -8.41 24.92
C LEU A 297 10.84 -9.39 23.75
N LEU A 298 9.72 -9.34 23.04
CA LEU A 298 9.38 -10.34 22.03
C LEU A 298 10.15 -10.00 20.76
N GLU A 299 11.14 -10.83 20.44
CA GLU A 299 11.95 -10.63 19.25
C GLU A 299 11.13 -10.94 18.00
N LYS A 300 11.15 -10.00 17.04
CA LYS A 300 10.61 -10.15 15.69
C LYS A 300 11.76 -10.15 14.69
N SER A 301 11.74 -11.07 13.73
CA SER A 301 12.79 -11.20 12.72
C SER A 301 12.27 -10.91 11.32
N VAL A 302 13.16 -10.36 10.49
CA VAL A 302 13.04 -10.31 9.03
C VAL A 302 13.58 -11.62 8.47
N VAL A 303 12.81 -12.26 7.60
CA VAL A 303 13.17 -13.53 6.96
C VAL A 303 13.16 -13.34 5.45
N MET A 304 14.30 -13.61 4.82
CA MET A 304 14.49 -13.57 3.37
C MET A 304 15.12 -14.89 2.92
N GLU A 305 15.00 -15.28 1.65
CA GLU A 305 15.79 -16.41 1.13
C GLU A 305 17.29 -16.07 1.17
N LYS A 306 18.15 -17.05 1.46
CA LYS A 306 19.62 -16.84 1.39
C LYS A 306 20.11 -16.55 -0.04
N TYR A 307 19.39 -17.08 -1.03
CA TYR A 307 19.64 -16.90 -2.45
C TYR A 307 18.37 -16.37 -3.12
N PRO A 308 17.99 -15.10 -2.87
CA PRO A 308 16.76 -14.53 -3.40
C PRO A 308 16.91 -14.28 -4.91
N LEU A 309 16.17 -15.02 -5.75
CA LEU A 309 16.03 -14.87 -7.21
C LEU A 309 17.33 -14.72 -8.04
N ALA A 310 18.50 -14.91 -7.44
CA ALA A 310 19.78 -14.76 -8.09
C ALA A 310 20.47 -16.13 -8.16
N GLN A 311 20.05 -16.94 -9.14
CA GLN A 311 20.87 -17.91 -9.89
C GLN A 311 19.95 -18.79 -10.74
N GLU A 312 19.50 -18.27 -11.90
CA GLU A 312 19.40 -18.98 -13.20
C GLU A 312 18.49 -18.30 -14.25
N GLU A 313 17.84 -17.17 -13.95
CA GLU A 313 17.00 -16.50 -14.96
C GLU A 313 17.77 -15.40 -15.70
N THR A 314 18.08 -15.63 -16.97
CA THR A 314 18.63 -14.58 -17.83
C THR A 314 17.51 -13.68 -18.33
N GLN A 315 17.74 -12.38 -18.37
CA GLN A 315 16.83 -11.42 -19.03
C GLN A 315 16.51 -11.83 -20.48
N GLU A 316 17.42 -12.58 -21.11
CA GLU A 316 17.21 -13.18 -22.42
C GLU A 316 16.09 -14.23 -22.41
N GLN A 317 16.06 -15.15 -21.44
CA GLN A 317 14.96 -16.13 -21.34
C GLN A 317 13.61 -15.44 -21.14
N ILE A 318 13.53 -14.46 -20.23
CA ILE A 318 12.29 -13.69 -19.99
C ILE A 318 11.84 -12.99 -21.28
N LYS A 319 12.79 -12.40 -22.02
CA LYS A 319 12.52 -11.76 -23.30
C LYS A 319 12.00 -12.77 -24.33
N GLU A 320 12.65 -13.92 -24.49
CA GLU A 320 12.20 -14.98 -25.41
C GLU A 320 10.80 -15.50 -25.07
N GLU A 321 10.51 -15.72 -23.79
CA GLU A 321 9.19 -16.15 -23.33
C GLU A 321 8.12 -15.06 -23.51
N THR A 322 8.49 -13.79 -23.34
CA THR A 322 7.59 -12.66 -23.62
C THR A 322 7.33 -12.52 -25.12
N ILE A 323 8.33 -12.76 -25.99
CA ILE A 323 8.14 -12.82 -27.46
C ILE A 323 7.17 -13.95 -27.83
N ALA A 324 7.35 -15.14 -27.25
CA ALA A 324 6.45 -16.27 -27.49
C ALA A 324 5.01 -15.93 -27.06
N LEU A 325 4.85 -15.35 -25.86
CA LEU A 325 3.57 -14.91 -25.35
C LEU A 325 2.91 -13.84 -26.23
N TRP A 326 3.70 -12.89 -26.75
CA TRP A 326 3.24 -11.86 -27.68
C TRP A 326 2.71 -12.47 -28.98
N ARG A 327 3.48 -13.36 -29.61
CA ARG A 327 3.09 -14.08 -30.84
C ARG A 327 1.77 -14.83 -30.68
N ASP A 328 1.61 -15.51 -29.56
CA ASP A 328 0.41 -16.29 -29.26
C ASP A 328 -0.82 -15.41 -28.96
N THR A 329 -0.61 -14.16 -28.56
CA THR A 329 -1.69 -13.25 -28.15
C THR A 329 -2.15 -12.33 -29.27
N PHE A 330 -1.23 -11.69 -29.98
CA PHE A 330 -1.53 -10.61 -30.92
C PHE A 330 -1.45 -11.06 -32.39
N HIS A 331 -0.70 -12.12 -32.67
CA HIS A 331 -0.50 -12.65 -34.03
C HIS A 331 0.10 -11.64 -35.03
N ASP A 332 0.86 -10.66 -34.54
CA ASP A 332 1.55 -9.68 -35.39
C ASP A 332 2.60 -10.32 -36.30
N ALA A 333 2.93 -9.62 -37.38
CA ALA A 333 3.94 -10.08 -38.32
C ALA A 333 5.34 -10.12 -37.68
N ASP A 334 6.12 -11.16 -37.99
CA ASP A 334 7.48 -11.33 -37.45
C ASP A 334 8.40 -10.10 -37.62
N PRO A 335 8.38 -9.34 -38.75
CA PRO A 335 9.17 -8.12 -38.87
C PRO A 335 8.81 -7.05 -37.82
N PHE A 336 7.52 -6.90 -37.48
CA PHE A 336 7.08 -5.98 -36.43
C PHE A 336 7.55 -6.44 -35.06
N ILE A 337 7.37 -7.72 -34.74
CA ILE A 337 7.83 -8.30 -33.48
C ILE A 337 9.35 -8.10 -33.32
N GLN A 338 10.12 -8.30 -34.40
CA GLN A 338 11.56 -8.05 -34.39
C GLN A 338 11.90 -6.57 -34.13
N LEU A 339 11.20 -5.63 -34.78
CA LEU A 339 11.36 -4.20 -34.52
C LEU A 339 11.07 -3.86 -33.05
N TYR A 340 9.90 -4.28 -32.55
CA TYR A 340 9.45 -4.01 -31.20
C TYR A 340 10.44 -4.54 -30.16
N PHE A 341 10.82 -5.81 -30.23
CA PHE A 341 11.69 -6.43 -29.24
C PHE A 341 13.18 -6.07 -29.38
N SER A 342 13.58 -5.39 -30.45
CA SER A 342 14.95 -4.89 -30.64
C SER A 342 15.12 -3.41 -30.27
N ARG A 343 14.09 -2.59 -30.48
CA ARG A 343 14.17 -1.12 -30.28
C ARG A 343 13.26 -0.57 -29.18
N VAL A 344 12.12 -1.20 -28.92
CA VAL A 344 11.10 -0.70 -27.98
C VAL A 344 11.16 -1.42 -26.64
N PHE A 345 11.21 -2.75 -26.66
CA PHE A 345 11.27 -3.57 -25.45
C PHE A 345 12.51 -3.22 -24.62
N LYS A 346 12.28 -2.85 -23.36
CA LYS A 346 13.36 -2.74 -22.36
C LYS A 346 12.98 -3.55 -21.12
N PRO A 347 13.90 -4.36 -20.56
CA PRO A 347 13.64 -5.11 -19.33
C PRO A 347 13.10 -4.27 -18.17
N GLU A 348 13.58 -3.04 -18.05
CA GLU A 348 13.16 -2.09 -17.01
C GLU A 348 11.69 -1.64 -17.10
N TYR A 349 11.05 -1.78 -18.26
CA TYR A 349 9.63 -1.50 -18.48
C TYR A 349 8.79 -2.78 -18.55
N ASN A 350 9.43 -3.96 -18.57
CA ASN A 350 8.75 -5.24 -18.54
C ASN A 350 8.23 -5.52 -17.13
N ILE A 351 6.97 -5.90 -17.07
CA ILE A 351 6.32 -6.39 -15.86
C ILE A 351 5.79 -7.76 -16.22
N ILE A 352 6.11 -8.75 -15.40
CA ILE A 352 5.80 -10.16 -15.67
C ILE A 352 5.13 -10.81 -14.48
N CYS A 353 4.40 -11.88 -14.75
CA CYS A 353 4.09 -12.89 -13.75
C CYS A 353 4.70 -14.21 -14.17
N GLN A 354 5.37 -14.89 -13.24
CA GLN A 354 6.01 -16.18 -13.48
C GLN A 354 5.34 -17.30 -12.68
N VAL A 355 5.16 -18.45 -13.30
CA VAL A 355 4.73 -19.69 -12.61
C VAL A 355 5.71 -20.79 -13.00
N ASN A 356 6.26 -21.50 -12.01
CA ASN A 356 7.31 -22.50 -12.23
C ASN A 356 8.49 -21.96 -13.07
N GLN A 357 8.95 -20.74 -12.78
CA GLN A 357 10.06 -20.06 -13.50
C GLN A 357 9.80 -19.74 -14.99
N HIS A 358 8.56 -19.85 -15.44
CA HIS A 358 8.17 -19.45 -16.79
C HIS A 358 7.25 -18.24 -16.78
N THR A 359 7.48 -17.31 -17.69
CA THR A 359 6.64 -16.14 -17.93
C THR A 359 5.28 -16.60 -18.45
N VAL A 360 4.25 -16.33 -17.64
CA VAL A 360 2.84 -16.68 -17.96
C VAL A 360 1.98 -15.46 -18.26
N ALA A 361 2.43 -14.27 -17.84
CA ALA A 361 1.81 -13.00 -18.18
C ALA A 361 2.90 -11.93 -18.31
N ALA A 362 2.71 -10.97 -19.22
CA ALA A 362 3.63 -9.87 -19.41
C ALA A 362 2.91 -8.62 -19.91
N LEU A 363 3.46 -7.44 -19.58
CA LEU A 363 3.14 -6.16 -20.20
C LEU A 363 4.38 -5.26 -20.22
N GLN A 364 4.36 -4.28 -21.11
CA GLN A 364 5.34 -3.19 -21.16
C GLN A 364 4.67 -1.89 -20.70
N ALA A 365 5.22 -1.25 -19.68
CA ALA A 365 4.81 0.09 -19.24
C ALA A 365 5.79 1.13 -19.81
N LEU A 366 5.60 1.49 -21.08
CA LEU A 366 6.51 2.34 -21.84
C LEU A 366 6.44 3.79 -21.34
N PRO A 367 7.57 4.45 -21.06
CA PRO A 367 7.55 5.85 -20.63
C PRO A 367 7.25 6.76 -21.82
N TYR A 368 6.35 7.72 -21.59
CA TYR A 368 6.00 8.80 -22.50
C TYR A 368 5.96 10.12 -21.74
N THR A 369 6.10 11.22 -22.47
CA THR A 369 5.76 12.54 -21.94
C THR A 369 4.42 12.95 -22.52
N MET A 370 3.49 13.39 -21.69
CA MET A 370 2.28 14.04 -22.14
C MET A 370 2.44 15.54 -22.00
N LYS A 371 2.18 16.29 -23.07
CA LYS A 371 1.91 17.72 -22.96
C LYS A 371 0.50 17.90 -22.40
N TYR A 372 0.36 18.67 -21.34
CA TYR A 372 -0.92 19.06 -20.75
C TYR A 372 -0.94 20.59 -20.62
N TYR A 373 -1.52 21.26 -21.62
CA TYR A 373 -1.45 22.71 -21.81
C TYR A 373 -0.01 23.25 -21.81
N ASN A 374 0.43 23.89 -20.73
CA ASN A 374 1.76 24.47 -20.62
C ASN A 374 2.76 23.58 -19.85
N GLU A 375 2.30 22.43 -19.36
CA GLU A 375 3.09 21.50 -18.57
C GLU A 375 3.44 20.25 -19.40
N GLU A 376 4.57 19.63 -19.06
CA GLU A 376 4.95 18.31 -19.54
C GLU A 376 4.96 17.34 -18.37
N VAL A 377 4.25 16.22 -18.52
CA VAL A 377 3.96 15.31 -17.41
C VAL A 377 4.35 13.88 -17.77
N HIS A 378 5.00 13.21 -16.83
CA HIS A 378 5.39 11.81 -16.99
C HIS A 378 4.15 10.94 -17.11
N THR A 379 4.06 10.22 -18.22
CA THR A 379 2.93 9.36 -18.56
C THR A 379 3.47 7.99 -18.98
N ALA A 380 2.66 6.95 -18.84
CA ALA A 380 2.98 5.63 -19.37
C ALA A 380 2.03 5.26 -20.50
N TYR A 381 2.52 4.49 -21.46
CA TYR A 381 1.69 3.72 -22.38
C TYR A 381 1.78 2.24 -22.03
N ILE A 382 0.65 1.62 -21.70
CA ILE A 382 0.58 0.20 -21.39
C ILE A 382 0.43 -0.56 -22.71
N SER A 383 1.45 -1.35 -23.04
CA SER A 383 1.55 -2.11 -24.28
C SER A 383 1.67 -3.62 -24.01
N GLY A 384 1.12 -4.43 -24.90
CA GLY A 384 1.39 -5.88 -24.92
C GLY A 384 0.84 -6.68 -23.75
N VAL A 385 -0.27 -6.25 -23.13
CA VAL A 385 -0.88 -6.95 -22.00
C VAL A 385 -1.32 -8.35 -22.44
N SER A 386 -0.59 -9.36 -21.99
CA SER A 386 -0.72 -10.72 -22.48
C SER A 386 -0.69 -11.72 -21.33
N VAL A 387 -1.52 -12.76 -21.43
CA VAL A 387 -1.63 -13.85 -20.44
C VAL A 387 -1.83 -15.16 -21.20
N ARG A 388 -0.97 -16.15 -20.91
CA ARG A 388 -1.07 -17.51 -21.44
C ARG A 388 -2.46 -18.08 -21.20
N GLU A 389 -3.04 -18.74 -22.19
CA GLU A 389 -4.45 -19.13 -22.19
C GLU A 389 -4.84 -19.96 -20.96
N GLU A 390 -4.01 -20.93 -20.56
CA GLU A 390 -4.24 -21.78 -19.40
C GLU A 390 -4.27 -21.03 -18.04
N TYR A 391 -3.68 -19.83 -17.98
CA TYR A 391 -3.64 -18.98 -16.78
C TYR A 391 -4.67 -17.85 -16.80
N ARG A 392 -5.46 -17.72 -17.88
CA ARG A 392 -6.58 -16.79 -17.95
C ARG A 392 -7.64 -17.17 -16.92
N LYS A 393 -8.43 -16.18 -16.46
CA LYS A 393 -9.46 -16.32 -15.41
C LYS A 393 -8.91 -16.69 -14.02
N GLN A 394 -7.59 -16.68 -13.83
CA GLN A 394 -6.93 -16.85 -12.53
C GLN A 394 -6.44 -15.52 -11.92
N ASN A 395 -7.06 -14.40 -12.31
CA ASN A 395 -6.72 -13.03 -11.90
C ASN A 395 -5.33 -12.52 -12.34
N MET A 396 -4.58 -13.27 -13.16
CA MET A 396 -3.23 -12.89 -13.62
C MET A 396 -3.17 -11.52 -14.27
N GLY A 397 -4.06 -11.23 -15.23
CA GLY A 397 -4.09 -9.92 -15.91
C GLY A 397 -4.36 -8.77 -14.95
N ASN A 398 -5.27 -8.95 -13.98
CA ASN A 398 -5.56 -7.93 -12.98
C ASN A 398 -4.35 -7.68 -12.07
N ASN A 399 -3.67 -8.75 -11.62
CA ASN A 399 -2.45 -8.63 -10.82
C ASN A 399 -1.34 -7.92 -11.58
N LEU A 400 -1.20 -8.21 -12.88
CA LEU A 400 -0.21 -7.59 -13.74
C LEU A 400 -0.47 -6.08 -13.90
N MET A 401 -1.72 -5.68 -14.14
CA MET A 401 -2.12 -4.27 -14.19
C MET A 401 -1.89 -3.59 -12.84
N SER A 402 -2.30 -4.22 -11.73
CA SER A 402 -2.14 -3.67 -10.38
C SER A 402 -0.67 -3.41 -10.04
N GLN A 403 0.23 -4.35 -10.37
CA GLN A 403 1.68 -4.16 -10.24
C GLN A 403 2.20 -3.01 -11.11
N ALA A 404 1.70 -2.91 -12.35
CA ALA A 404 2.07 -1.82 -13.24
C ALA A 404 1.70 -0.46 -12.67
N HIS A 405 0.46 -0.28 -12.25
CA HIS A 405 -0.03 0.95 -11.67
C HIS A 405 0.74 1.34 -10.40
N PHE A 406 0.95 0.40 -9.50
CA PHE A 406 1.70 0.62 -8.26
C PHE A 406 3.16 1.02 -8.56
N ARG A 407 3.83 0.34 -9.49
CA ARG A 407 5.19 0.68 -9.91
C ARG A 407 5.27 2.05 -10.58
N LEU A 408 4.28 2.40 -11.41
CA LEU A 408 4.21 3.70 -12.09
C LEU A 408 4.03 4.84 -11.08
N TYR A 409 3.19 4.68 -10.07
CA TYR A 409 3.00 5.67 -9.01
C TYR A 409 4.31 6.05 -8.34
N HIS A 410 5.13 5.05 -7.99
CA HIS A 410 6.44 5.26 -7.36
C HIS A 410 7.55 5.71 -8.33
N LYS A 411 7.29 5.68 -9.63
CA LYS A 411 8.13 6.32 -10.66
C LYS A 411 7.64 7.73 -11.00
N ASP A 412 6.82 8.33 -10.13
CA ASP A 412 6.32 9.69 -10.28
C ASP A 412 5.44 9.93 -11.52
N VAL A 413 4.92 8.86 -12.12
CA VAL A 413 4.04 8.91 -13.31
C VAL A 413 2.66 9.43 -12.90
N VAL A 414 2.11 10.34 -13.72
CA VAL A 414 0.82 11.00 -13.46
C VAL A 414 -0.32 10.22 -14.12
N PHE A 415 -0.14 9.83 -15.38
CA PHE A 415 -1.17 9.16 -16.17
C PHE A 415 -0.65 7.85 -16.78
N ALA A 416 -1.55 6.92 -17.06
CA ALA A 416 -1.28 5.76 -17.91
C ALA A 416 -2.34 5.68 -19.00
N SER A 417 -1.93 5.43 -20.23
CA SER A 417 -2.79 5.34 -21.41
C SER A 417 -2.63 4.00 -22.10
N LEU A 418 -3.64 3.59 -22.86
CA LEU A 418 -3.63 2.38 -23.67
C LEU A 418 -4.69 2.45 -24.78
N ILE A 419 -4.56 1.55 -25.77
CA ILE A 419 -5.59 1.30 -26.77
C ILE A 419 -6.05 -0.16 -26.61
N PRO A 420 -7.32 -0.42 -26.25
CA PRO A 420 -7.81 -1.80 -26.15
C PRO A 420 -7.93 -2.44 -27.54
N ALA A 421 -7.32 -3.62 -27.72
CA ALA A 421 -7.33 -4.35 -29.01
C ALA A 421 -8.70 -4.91 -29.41
N GLU A 422 -9.62 -5.09 -28.46
CA GLU A 422 -10.95 -5.68 -28.67
C GLU A 422 -12.02 -4.91 -27.86
N GLU A 423 -13.26 -4.85 -28.34
CA GLU A 423 -14.32 -4.05 -27.71
C GLU A 423 -14.62 -4.46 -26.25
N TRP A 424 -14.52 -5.74 -25.91
CA TRP A 424 -14.77 -6.20 -24.54
C TRP A 424 -13.67 -5.78 -23.55
N LEU A 425 -12.47 -5.45 -24.05
CA LEU A 425 -11.35 -5.03 -23.21
C LEU A 425 -11.59 -3.65 -22.60
N TYR A 426 -12.41 -2.79 -23.22
CA TYR A 426 -12.77 -1.50 -22.63
C TYR A 426 -13.45 -1.67 -21.27
N ASP A 427 -14.37 -2.63 -21.14
CA ASP A 427 -15.04 -2.94 -19.87
C ASP A 427 -14.05 -3.52 -18.85
N TRP A 428 -13.06 -4.29 -19.32
CA TRP A 428 -12.02 -4.85 -18.45
C TRP A 428 -11.09 -3.77 -17.90
N TYR A 429 -10.57 -2.89 -18.77
CA TYR A 429 -9.72 -1.78 -18.36
C TYR A 429 -10.48 -0.74 -17.53
N SER A 430 -11.78 -0.54 -17.76
CA SER A 430 -12.61 0.30 -16.89
C SER A 430 -12.62 -0.21 -15.44
N ARG A 431 -12.69 -1.53 -15.23
CA ARG A 431 -12.54 -2.12 -13.88
C ARG A 431 -11.14 -1.92 -13.29
N CYS A 432 -10.14 -1.70 -14.13
CA CYS A 432 -8.78 -1.35 -13.75
C CYS A 432 -8.57 0.18 -13.60
N GLY A 433 -9.64 0.99 -13.58
CA GLY A 433 -9.56 2.43 -13.31
C GLY A 433 -9.43 3.32 -14.55
N TYR A 434 -9.50 2.79 -15.77
CA TYR A 434 -9.38 3.56 -17.00
C TYR A 434 -10.71 4.17 -17.47
N THR A 435 -10.66 5.34 -18.10
CA THR A 435 -11.77 6.00 -18.78
C THR A 435 -11.46 6.29 -20.26
N ARG A 436 -12.47 6.53 -21.09
CA ARG A 436 -12.37 6.74 -22.55
C ARG A 436 -12.10 8.21 -22.95
N ASN A 437 -11.35 8.97 -22.13
CA ASN A 437 -11.11 10.40 -22.35
C ASN A 437 -9.95 10.75 -23.30
N ILE A 438 -9.25 9.76 -23.86
CA ILE A 438 -8.13 9.99 -24.80
C ILE A 438 -8.44 9.32 -26.15
N THR A 439 -8.06 9.98 -27.24
CA THR A 439 -8.28 9.49 -28.60
C THR A 439 -6.97 9.36 -29.35
N CYS A 440 -6.76 8.24 -30.04
CA CYS A 440 -5.68 8.12 -31.00
C CYS A 440 -6.13 8.72 -32.33
N THR A 441 -5.55 9.87 -32.70
CA THR A 441 -5.88 10.60 -33.92
C THR A 441 -4.99 10.18 -35.09
N PRO A 442 -5.47 10.30 -36.34
CA PRO A 442 -4.68 10.06 -37.53
C PRO A 442 -3.38 10.88 -37.54
N PRO A 443 -2.31 10.35 -38.16
CA PRO A 443 -1.06 11.10 -38.29
C PRO A 443 -1.22 12.34 -39.17
N PRO A 444 -0.32 13.33 -39.05
CA PRO A 444 -0.35 14.49 -39.92
C PRO A 444 -0.12 14.09 -41.38
N ALA A 445 -0.67 14.87 -42.30
CA ALA A 445 -0.42 14.67 -43.72
C ALA A 445 1.08 14.72 -44.02
N ASP A 446 1.55 13.80 -44.86
CA ASP A 446 2.95 13.71 -45.29
C ASP A 446 3.96 13.39 -44.17
N VAL A 447 3.51 12.75 -43.09
CA VAL A 447 4.36 12.34 -41.94
C VAL A 447 5.59 11.52 -42.36
N GLU A 448 5.49 10.71 -43.42
CA GLU A 448 6.57 9.85 -43.92
C GLU A 448 7.79 10.66 -44.39
N ASN A 449 7.56 11.84 -44.96
CA ASN A 449 8.61 12.72 -45.47
C ASN A 449 9.01 13.83 -44.48
N MET A 450 8.26 13.96 -43.37
CA MET A 450 8.51 14.94 -42.32
C MET A 450 9.79 14.61 -41.52
N ASP A 451 10.58 15.64 -41.19
CA ASP A 451 11.66 15.54 -40.21
C ASP A 451 11.12 15.68 -38.77
N PHE A 452 11.90 15.24 -37.78
CA PHE A 452 11.45 15.27 -36.39
C PHE A 452 11.17 16.70 -35.90
N SER A 453 11.96 17.70 -36.32
CA SER A 453 11.75 19.09 -35.89
C SER A 453 10.41 19.65 -36.38
N THR A 454 10.00 19.32 -37.60
CA THR A 454 8.70 19.73 -38.15
C THR A 454 7.56 19.00 -37.45
N PHE A 455 7.74 17.69 -37.19
CA PHE A 455 6.78 16.88 -36.45
C PHE A 455 6.61 17.35 -35.00
N ASP A 456 7.70 17.65 -34.30
CA ASP A 456 7.68 18.11 -32.91
C ASP A 456 6.94 19.44 -32.78
N ASN A 457 7.19 20.37 -33.71
CA ASN A 457 6.43 21.61 -33.78
C ASN A 457 4.93 21.36 -34.00
N TRP A 458 4.56 20.39 -34.84
CA TRP A 458 3.17 20.03 -35.10
C TRP A 458 2.50 19.42 -33.87
N GLN A 459 3.07 18.39 -33.23
CA GLN A 459 2.45 17.75 -32.06
C GLN A 459 2.27 18.75 -30.93
N ARG A 460 3.24 19.67 -30.74
CA ARG A 460 3.19 20.72 -29.71
C ARG A 460 2.16 21.81 -29.98
N THR A 461 1.50 21.85 -31.14
CA THR A 461 0.35 22.75 -31.36
C THR A 461 -0.91 22.29 -30.63
N LYS A 462 -0.99 21.00 -30.26
CA LYS A 462 -2.12 20.42 -29.53
C LYS A 462 -2.07 20.80 -28.07
N ASP A 463 -3.23 20.99 -27.43
CA ASP A 463 -3.29 21.36 -26.01
C ASP A 463 -2.89 20.20 -25.10
N CYS A 464 -3.45 19.01 -25.34
CA CYS A 464 -3.20 17.80 -24.56
C CYS A 464 -2.81 16.63 -25.47
N VAL A 465 -1.52 16.23 -25.49
CA VAL A 465 -1.07 15.15 -26.39
C VAL A 465 0.08 14.33 -25.81
N LEU A 466 0.10 13.01 -26.06
CA LEU A 466 1.30 12.19 -25.90
C LEU A 466 2.37 12.59 -26.92
N LEU A 467 3.52 13.06 -26.43
CA LEU A 467 4.64 13.47 -27.24
C LEU A 467 5.51 12.28 -27.61
N HIS A 468 5.94 12.23 -28.87
CA HIS A 468 7.04 11.37 -29.30
C HIS A 468 8.34 12.14 -29.29
N ASP A 469 9.42 11.47 -28.87
CA ASP A 469 10.77 11.95 -29.08
C ASP A 469 11.31 11.52 -30.46
N GLU A 470 12.55 11.91 -30.76
CA GLU A 470 13.16 11.63 -32.06
C GLU A 470 13.33 10.13 -32.33
N GLU A 471 13.68 9.36 -31.29
CA GLU A 471 13.85 7.90 -31.41
C GLU A 471 12.51 7.20 -31.64
N GLY A 472 11.47 7.56 -30.87
CA GLY A 472 10.12 7.05 -31.03
C GLY A 472 9.57 7.34 -32.43
N PHE A 473 9.72 8.58 -32.91
CA PHE A 473 9.29 8.96 -34.25
C PHE A 473 10.00 8.15 -35.35
N ASP A 474 11.30 7.89 -35.22
CA ASP A 474 12.04 7.04 -36.16
C ASP A 474 11.55 5.57 -36.14
N ILE A 475 11.31 5.01 -34.95
CA ILE A 475 10.79 3.64 -34.81
C ILE A 475 9.43 3.50 -35.51
N ILE A 476 8.53 4.47 -35.30
CA ILE A 476 7.20 4.51 -35.91
C ILE A 476 7.30 4.59 -37.43
N LYS A 477 8.19 5.42 -37.98
CA LYS A 477 8.39 5.49 -39.42
C LYS A 477 8.86 4.16 -40.00
N GLU A 478 9.66 3.41 -39.26
CA GLU A 478 10.07 2.07 -39.66
C GLU A 478 8.92 1.07 -39.59
N ASP A 479 8.08 1.12 -38.55
CA ASP A 479 6.86 0.31 -38.44
C ASP A 479 5.91 0.55 -39.63
N CYS A 480 5.68 1.82 -39.99
CA CYS A 480 4.88 2.17 -41.17
C CYS A 480 5.45 1.54 -42.46
N ARG A 481 6.78 1.57 -42.66
CA ARG A 481 7.42 0.95 -43.83
C ARG A 481 7.28 -0.57 -43.83
N ILE A 482 7.42 -1.20 -42.66
CA ILE A 482 7.22 -2.64 -42.50
C ILE A 482 5.78 -2.99 -42.88
N SER A 483 4.80 -2.29 -42.33
CA SER A 483 3.38 -2.50 -42.60
C SER A 483 3.05 -2.37 -44.09
N GLN A 484 3.52 -1.31 -44.75
CA GLN A 484 3.36 -1.11 -46.20
C GLN A 484 4.04 -2.18 -47.05
N SER A 485 5.14 -2.77 -46.57
CA SER A 485 5.84 -3.84 -47.29
C SER A 485 5.08 -5.18 -47.25
N ILE A 486 4.27 -5.40 -46.21
CA ILE A 486 3.48 -6.61 -46.00
C ILE A 486 2.13 -6.45 -46.71
N GLU A 487 1.45 -5.33 -46.47
CA GLU A 487 0.18 -4.97 -47.10
C GLU A 487 0.30 -3.58 -47.76
N PRO A 488 0.55 -3.52 -49.08
CA PRO A 488 0.73 -2.26 -49.81
C PRO A 488 -0.49 -1.32 -49.77
N ASP A 489 -1.67 -1.89 -49.53
CA ASP A 489 -2.95 -1.18 -49.39
C ASP A 489 -3.37 -0.97 -47.93
N ALA A 490 -2.50 -1.29 -46.95
CA ALA A 490 -2.73 -0.96 -45.54
C ALA A 490 -2.92 0.54 -45.43
N CYS A 491 -4.17 0.97 -45.33
CA CYS A 491 -4.50 2.37 -45.22
C CYS A 491 -3.90 2.86 -43.90
N VAL A 492 -3.05 3.89 -43.95
CA VAL A 492 -2.70 4.68 -42.78
C VAL A 492 -4.01 5.00 -42.05
N GLU A 493 -4.09 4.67 -40.75
CA GLU A 493 -5.33 4.80 -39.97
C GLU A 493 -5.94 6.19 -40.20
N THR A 494 -7.10 6.23 -40.86
CA THR A 494 -7.75 7.48 -41.26
C THR A 494 -8.85 7.91 -40.30
N LYS A 495 -9.08 7.10 -39.27
CA LYS A 495 -10.15 7.30 -38.30
C LYS A 495 -9.57 7.46 -36.91
N ASP A 496 -10.32 8.17 -36.09
CA ASP A 496 -10.05 8.25 -34.66
C ASP A 496 -10.31 6.89 -34.01
N ILE A 497 -9.35 6.39 -33.24
CA ILE A 497 -9.49 5.20 -32.42
C ILE A 497 -9.69 5.63 -30.97
N PRO A 498 -10.76 5.20 -30.29
CA PRO A 498 -10.94 5.46 -28.86
C PRO A 498 -9.81 4.83 -28.06
N GLY A 499 -9.03 5.64 -27.34
CA GLY A 499 -8.09 5.17 -26.34
C GLY A 499 -8.71 5.16 -24.96
N MET A 500 -7.92 4.74 -23.98
CA MET A 500 -8.28 4.90 -22.58
C MET A 500 -7.11 5.48 -21.78
N ILE A 501 -7.44 6.26 -20.76
CA ILE A 501 -6.49 6.89 -19.83
C ILE A 501 -6.92 6.63 -18.38
N ARG A 502 -5.93 6.45 -17.51
CA ARG A 502 -6.09 6.29 -16.07
C ARG A 502 -5.21 7.32 -15.35
N ILE A 503 -5.73 7.89 -14.26
CA ILE A 503 -4.92 8.63 -13.29
C ILE A 503 -4.12 7.63 -12.44
N ILE A 504 -2.81 7.80 -12.45
CA ILE A 504 -1.88 7.05 -11.60
C ILE A 504 -1.65 7.83 -10.30
N ASN A 505 -1.36 9.12 -10.38
CA ASN A 505 -1.13 9.97 -9.21
C ASN A 505 -2.21 11.06 -9.10
N ALA A 506 -3.15 10.88 -8.16
CA ALA A 506 -4.28 11.79 -7.98
C ALA A 506 -3.87 13.20 -7.54
N GLU A 507 -2.88 13.32 -6.65
CA GLU A 507 -2.36 14.62 -6.19
C GLU A 507 -1.81 15.45 -7.35
N LYS A 508 -0.95 14.83 -8.17
CA LYS A 508 -0.35 15.50 -9.33
C LYS A 508 -1.39 15.83 -10.40
N ALA A 509 -2.31 14.91 -10.67
CA ALA A 509 -3.39 15.14 -11.64
C ALA A 509 -4.29 16.32 -11.20
N LEU A 510 -4.67 16.36 -9.93
CA LEU A 510 -5.45 17.47 -9.38
C LEU A 510 -4.65 18.78 -9.36
N GLN A 511 -3.34 18.73 -9.14
CA GLN A 511 -2.50 19.93 -9.21
C GLN A 511 -2.44 20.50 -10.62
N LEU A 512 -2.40 19.66 -11.66
CA LEU A 512 -2.50 20.09 -13.06
C LEU A 512 -3.87 20.74 -13.34
N TYR A 513 -4.95 20.12 -12.86
CA TYR A 513 -6.29 20.68 -12.96
C TYR A 513 -6.39 22.05 -12.27
N ALA A 514 -5.88 22.17 -11.04
CA ALA A 514 -5.90 23.41 -10.27
C ALA A 514 -5.11 24.53 -10.96
N ASN A 515 -3.98 24.22 -11.60
CA ASN A 515 -3.20 25.18 -12.38
C ASN A 515 -4.01 25.78 -13.54
N CYS A 516 -4.87 24.99 -14.18
CA CYS A 516 -5.76 25.43 -15.26
C CYS A 516 -7.02 26.16 -14.75
N HIS A 517 -7.42 25.92 -13.50
CA HIS A 517 -8.63 26.46 -12.87
C HIS A 517 -8.33 27.13 -11.52
N PRO A 518 -7.51 28.20 -11.47
CA PRO A 518 -7.05 28.79 -10.22
C PRO A 518 -8.15 29.40 -9.36
N GLU A 519 -9.30 29.74 -9.95
CA GLU A 519 -10.49 30.25 -9.27
C GLU A 519 -11.34 29.15 -8.62
N HIS A 520 -11.12 27.88 -8.97
CA HIS A 520 -11.89 26.77 -8.43
C HIS A 520 -11.46 26.43 -7.01
N ALA A 521 -12.45 26.17 -6.15
CA ALA A 521 -12.20 25.74 -4.78
C ALA A 521 -13.20 24.64 -4.40
N GLU A 522 -12.68 23.46 -4.08
CA GLU A 522 -13.48 22.28 -3.78
C GLU A 522 -12.67 21.29 -2.94
N ASN A 523 -13.37 20.56 -2.08
CA ASN A 523 -12.81 19.43 -1.34
C ASN A 523 -13.17 18.14 -2.09
N ILE A 524 -12.18 17.35 -2.45
CA ILE A 524 -12.35 16.08 -3.14
C ILE A 524 -11.85 14.94 -2.26
N ARG A 525 -12.60 13.83 -2.21
CA ARG A 525 -12.13 12.57 -1.64
C ARG A 525 -12.01 11.57 -2.76
N VAL A 526 -10.82 11.07 -2.98
CA VAL A 526 -10.64 9.91 -3.83
C VAL A 526 -10.81 8.65 -2.98
N TYR A 527 -11.53 7.66 -3.49
CA TYR A 527 -11.76 6.41 -2.78
C TYR A 527 -11.79 5.21 -3.73
N ASN A 528 -11.59 4.01 -3.17
CA ASN A 528 -11.68 2.73 -3.88
C ASN A 528 -10.70 2.56 -5.06
N ASP A 529 -9.54 3.24 -5.04
CA ASP A 529 -8.39 2.83 -5.85
C ASP A 529 -7.66 1.68 -5.15
N SER A 530 -7.93 0.45 -5.56
CA SER A 530 -7.34 -0.76 -4.97
C SER A 530 -5.88 -0.98 -5.39
N ASP A 531 -5.51 -0.49 -6.57
CA ASP A 531 -4.16 -0.66 -7.12
C ASP A 531 -3.19 0.37 -6.54
N ILE A 532 -3.67 1.58 -6.26
CA ILE A 532 -2.89 2.67 -5.70
C ILE A 532 -3.60 3.24 -4.46
N PRO A 533 -3.49 2.56 -3.29
CA PRO A 533 -4.17 3.00 -2.07
C PRO A 533 -3.81 4.40 -1.59
N MET A 534 -2.62 4.89 -1.96
CA MET A 534 -2.14 6.24 -1.66
C MET A 534 -3.04 7.33 -2.28
N ASN A 535 -3.74 7.02 -3.37
CA ASN A 535 -4.73 7.94 -3.93
C ASN A 535 -5.96 8.07 -3.03
N ASN A 536 -6.26 7.11 -2.14
CA ASN A 536 -7.48 7.10 -1.32
C ASN A 536 -7.38 8.07 -0.12
N ILE A 537 -7.45 9.37 -0.39
CA ILE A 537 -7.26 10.46 0.57
C ILE A 537 -8.14 11.67 0.22
N TYR A 538 -8.16 12.68 1.09
CA TYR A 538 -8.81 13.97 0.86
C TYR A 538 -7.83 14.98 0.25
N PHE A 539 -8.34 15.81 -0.64
CA PHE A 539 -7.64 16.89 -1.32
C PHE A 539 -8.44 18.19 -1.18
N GLU A 540 -7.82 19.26 -0.69
CA GLU A 540 -8.36 20.61 -0.77
C GLU A 540 -7.77 21.29 -2.01
N ILE A 541 -8.61 21.70 -2.95
CA ILE A 541 -8.24 22.53 -4.09
C ILE A 541 -8.58 23.97 -3.74
N LYS A 542 -7.61 24.88 -3.83
CA LYS A 542 -7.84 26.30 -3.56
C LYS A 542 -6.74 27.17 -4.15
N ASN A 543 -7.12 28.26 -4.82
CA ASN A 543 -6.19 29.25 -5.39
C ASN A 543 -5.12 28.62 -6.31
N GLY A 544 -5.50 27.63 -7.12
CA GLY A 544 -4.58 26.90 -8.00
C GLY A 544 -3.62 25.95 -7.29
N HIS A 545 -3.84 25.65 -6.00
CA HIS A 545 -3.03 24.71 -5.24
C HIS A 545 -3.86 23.55 -4.72
N VAL A 546 -3.21 22.39 -4.61
CA VAL A 546 -3.78 21.18 -4.02
C VAL A 546 -3.04 20.86 -2.73
N VAL A 547 -3.79 20.65 -1.66
CA VAL A 547 -3.26 20.17 -0.38
C VAL A 547 -3.90 18.84 -0.07
N ARG A 548 -3.07 17.78 0.05
CA ARG A 548 -3.54 16.48 0.53
C ARG A 548 -3.66 16.46 2.04
N THR A 549 -4.66 15.76 2.57
CA THR A 549 -4.85 15.60 4.02
C THR A 549 -5.53 14.28 4.38
N ASN A 550 -5.09 13.68 5.48
CA ASN A 550 -5.75 12.50 6.05
C ASN A 550 -7.00 12.86 6.85
N HIS A 551 -7.22 14.14 7.14
CA HIS A 551 -8.39 14.61 7.86
C HIS A 551 -9.60 14.72 6.93
N PRO A 552 -10.78 14.22 7.33
CA PRO A 552 -12.01 14.47 6.60
C PRO A 552 -12.23 15.97 6.42
N LEU A 553 -12.46 16.38 5.17
CA LEU A 553 -12.81 17.76 4.83
C LEU A 553 -14.35 17.92 4.77
N PRO A 554 -14.90 19.08 5.18
CA PRO A 554 -16.34 19.34 5.06
C PRO A 554 -16.76 19.42 3.58
N ASP A 555 -18.03 19.12 3.31
CA ASP A 555 -18.66 19.25 1.98
C ASP A 555 -17.87 18.57 0.84
N THR A 556 -17.25 17.43 1.15
CA THR A 556 -16.36 16.74 0.21
C THR A 556 -17.11 15.99 -0.89
N HIS A 557 -16.70 16.21 -2.14
CA HIS A 557 -17.11 15.44 -3.30
C HIS A 557 -16.30 14.15 -3.39
N SER A 558 -16.96 13.00 -3.22
CA SER A 558 -16.30 11.69 -3.29
C SER A 558 -16.31 11.14 -4.71
N LEU A 559 -15.12 10.79 -5.23
CA LEU A 559 -14.91 10.27 -6.59
C LEU A 559 -14.04 9.00 -6.54
N THR A 560 -14.38 8.01 -7.35
CA THR A 560 -13.44 6.93 -7.70
C THR A 560 -12.34 7.46 -8.62
N ILE A 561 -11.27 6.68 -8.84
CA ILE A 561 -10.18 7.11 -9.73
C ILE A 561 -10.65 7.37 -11.18
N THR A 562 -11.65 6.60 -11.64
CA THR A 562 -12.26 6.77 -12.96
C THR A 562 -13.12 8.03 -13.01
N GLU A 563 -13.97 8.25 -12.01
CA GLU A 563 -14.80 9.46 -11.95
C GLU A 563 -13.95 10.72 -11.76
N LEU A 564 -12.80 10.61 -11.09
CA LEU A 564 -11.81 11.68 -11.00
C LEU A 564 -11.22 12.01 -12.38
N ALA A 565 -10.89 11.00 -13.18
CA ALA A 565 -10.42 11.20 -14.55
C ALA A 565 -11.49 11.89 -15.41
N ASP A 566 -12.74 11.43 -15.33
CA ASP A 566 -13.87 12.07 -16.02
C ASP A 566 -14.11 13.52 -15.53
N TYR A 567 -13.86 13.78 -14.25
CA TYR A 567 -13.97 15.11 -13.65
C TYR A 567 -12.89 16.06 -14.18
N ILE A 568 -11.62 15.64 -14.14
CA ILE A 568 -10.48 16.45 -14.57
C ILE A 568 -10.57 16.74 -16.07
N PHE A 569 -10.80 15.70 -16.88
CA PHE A 569 -10.72 15.79 -18.34
C PHE A 569 -12.03 16.16 -19.02
N ARG A 570 -13.06 16.59 -18.28
CA ARG A 570 -14.42 16.81 -18.81
C ARG A 570 -14.46 17.74 -20.03
N ASN A 571 -13.58 18.74 -20.07
CA ASN A 571 -13.54 19.77 -21.10
C ASN A 571 -12.27 19.71 -21.96
N ASP A 572 -11.46 18.68 -21.78
CA ASP A 572 -10.16 18.55 -22.45
C ASP A 572 -10.29 17.61 -23.64
N ASN A 573 -9.49 17.86 -24.68
CA ASN A 573 -9.34 16.96 -25.82
C ASN A 573 -7.97 16.29 -25.73
N LEU A 574 -7.90 15.13 -25.08
CA LEU A 574 -6.65 14.40 -24.95
C LEU A 574 -6.41 13.57 -26.20
N GLU A 575 -5.21 13.71 -26.75
CA GLU A 575 -4.80 13.02 -27.97
C GLU A 575 -3.57 12.14 -27.76
N MET A 576 -3.52 11.06 -28.53
CA MET A 576 -2.29 10.40 -28.91
C MET A 576 -2.32 10.20 -30.42
N ASN A 577 -1.20 9.89 -31.04
CA ASN A 577 -1.12 9.61 -32.47
C ASN A 577 0.08 8.72 -32.72
N LEU A 578 0.16 8.07 -33.88
CA LEU A 578 1.33 7.29 -34.27
C LEU A 578 1.74 6.24 -33.22
N MET A 579 0.76 5.61 -32.55
CA MET A 579 1.06 4.49 -31.67
C MET A 579 1.44 3.29 -32.53
N LEU A 580 2.43 2.50 -32.08
CA LEU A 580 2.82 1.27 -32.77
C LEU A 580 1.61 0.33 -32.89
N ASN A 581 1.55 -0.38 -34.02
CA ASN A 581 0.46 -1.31 -34.34
C ASN A 581 0.18 -2.34 -33.23
#